data_AF-A0A0R3Q0T2-F1
#
_entry.id   AF-A0A0R3Q0T2-F1
#
_cell.length_a   1.000
_cell.length_b   1.000
_cell.length_c   1.000
_cell.angle_alpha   90.00
_cell.angle_beta   90.00
_cell.angle_gamma   90.00
#
_symmetry.space_group_name_H-M   'P 1'
#
loop_
_entity.id
_entity.type
_entity.pdbx_description
1 polymer ?
#
loop_
_entity_poly.entity_id
_entity_poly.type
_entity_poly.pdbx_seq_one_letter_code
_entity_poly.pdbx_strand_id
1 'polypeptide(L)'
;MDLFCFLLLLFNNGIHFVLSEEIIGWRDDYVEWCKTPKPQDYEGADFFCLSYFWNYIDVRVELHCFEPLIIVYRDFLSRPEIDGFVTDIEIKQENGKRHELLTDGVKAVAFRPKEITMRHREGNGTAAVFEKIQTIIPAINFAVSEPWQILSYEAGEHYAPRYDFLKSTKDTFTQQFGNRFATFMVVLIKAKALGHTIFPAYNITVELEEGDAVLWTNMNGEGQKSVASIHGDCAVLSGKKVTASLRIRAKDQYLIKTSMFAGIYNIVSLARPRFDIRRRMAGV
;
A
#
# COMPACT_ATOMS: atom_id res chain seq x y z
N MET A 1 -3.34 20.67 -19.51
CA MET A 1 -2.84 19.39 -20.05
C MET A 1 -2.50 18.55 -18.84
N ASP A 2 -3.47 17.74 -18.39
CA ASP A 2 -3.53 17.26 -17.01
C ASP A 2 -2.41 16.28 -16.68
N LEU A 3 -1.90 16.36 -15.44
CA LEU A 3 -0.87 15.46 -14.88
C LEU A 3 -1.23 13.97 -15.07
N PHE A 4 -2.54 13.67 -15.12
CA PHE A 4 -3.12 12.37 -15.46
C PHE A 4 -2.67 11.84 -16.84
N CYS A 5 -2.56 12.73 -17.84
CA CYS A 5 -2.28 12.36 -19.23
C CYS A 5 -0.81 11.97 -19.45
N PHE A 6 0.12 12.51 -18.64
CA PHE A 6 1.55 12.21 -18.77
C PHE A 6 1.95 10.86 -18.17
N LEU A 7 1.30 10.42 -17.09
CA LEU A 7 1.44 9.03 -16.62
C LEU A 7 0.89 8.06 -17.69
N LEU A 8 -0.27 8.36 -18.26
CA LEU A 8 -0.98 7.51 -19.23
C LEU A 8 -0.19 7.21 -20.51
N LEU A 9 0.57 8.16 -21.05
CA LEU A 9 1.31 7.96 -22.31
C LEU A 9 2.51 7.01 -22.20
N LEU A 10 3.08 6.83 -21.01
CA LEU A 10 4.27 5.98 -20.81
C LEU A 10 3.91 4.53 -20.49
N PHE A 11 2.76 4.26 -19.84
CA PHE A 11 2.34 2.88 -19.53
C PHE A 11 1.72 2.13 -20.72
N ASN A 12 1.36 2.83 -21.81
CA ASN A 12 0.73 2.21 -23.00
C ASN A 12 1.75 1.61 -24.00
N ASN A 13 3.05 1.75 -23.76
CA ASN A 13 4.14 1.30 -24.65
C ASN A 13 4.92 0.08 -24.13
N GLY A 14 4.27 -0.82 -23.38
CA GLY A 14 4.89 -2.12 -23.03
C GLY A 14 6.13 -1.99 -22.13
N ILE A 15 6.18 -0.99 -21.26
CA ILE A 15 7.28 -0.83 -20.29
C ILE A 15 7.16 -1.92 -19.22
N HIS A 16 8.12 -2.84 -19.21
CA HIS A 16 8.31 -3.82 -18.15
C HIS A 16 8.30 -3.13 -16.78
N PHE A 17 7.44 -3.61 -15.88
CA PHE A 17 7.48 -3.24 -14.46
C PHE A 17 8.89 -3.53 -13.94
N VAL A 18 9.60 -2.49 -13.49
CA VAL A 18 10.83 -2.67 -12.73
C VAL A 18 10.43 -3.19 -11.36
N LEU A 19 10.37 -4.52 -11.24
CA LEU A 19 10.23 -5.23 -9.98
C LEU A 19 11.40 -4.82 -9.06
N SER A 20 11.14 -4.66 -7.77
CA SER A 20 12.19 -4.52 -6.77
C SER A 20 12.92 -5.87 -6.66
N GLU A 21 13.97 -6.07 -7.46
CA GLU A 21 14.63 -7.38 -7.68
C GLU A 21 15.41 -7.98 -6.48
N GLU A 22 15.26 -7.50 -5.23
CA GLU A 22 15.70 -8.32 -4.08
C GLU A 22 14.51 -9.02 -3.46
N ILE A 23 14.31 -10.27 -3.89
CA ILE A 23 13.49 -11.21 -3.14
C ILE A 23 14.39 -11.70 -2.00
N ILE A 24 14.16 -11.17 -0.80
CA ILE A 24 14.80 -11.67 0.41
C ILE A 24 14.03 -12.93 0.79
N GLY A 25 14.74 -14.07 0.85
CA GLY A 25 14.13 -15.34 1.23
C GLY A 25 13.49 -15.27 2.61
N TRP A 26 12.50 -16.12 2.85
CA TRP A 26 11.98 -16.33 4.20
C TRP A 26 13.09 -16.87 5.10
N ARG A 27 13.31 -16.19 6.22
CA ARG A 27 14.10 -16.70 7.33
C ARG A 27 13.16 -17.42 8.30
N ASP A 28 13.70 -18.35 9.09
CA ASP A 28 12.89 -19.12 10.04
C ASP A 28 12.17 -18.23 11.06
N ASP A 29 12.82 -17.15 11.52
CA ASP A 29 12.22 -16.16 12.43
C ASP A 29 11.04 -15.43 11.80
N TYR A 30 11.09 -15.13 10.50
CA TYR A 30 9.99 -14.49 9.77
C TYR A 30 8.77 -15.41 9.67
N VAL A 31 9.01 -16.70 9.43
CA VAL A 31 7.95 -17.71 9.35
C VAL A 31 7.28 -17.90 10.72
N GLU A 32 8.05 -17.88 11.80
CA GLU A 32 7.49 -17.95 13.15
C GLU A 32 6.60 -16.74 13.47
N TRP A 33 6.98 -15.54 13.06
CA TRP A 33 6.12 -14.35 13.23
C TRP A 33 4.80 -14.44 12.47
N CYS A 34 4.79 -15.13 11.33
CA CYS A 34 3.56 -15.39 10.60
C CYS A 34 2.60 -16.32 11.35
N LYS A 35 3.10 -17.25 12.16
CA LYS A 35 2.27 -18.24 12.89
C LYS A 35 1.83 -17.73 14.24
N THR A 36 2.72 -17.04 14.92
CA THR A 36 2.51 -16.53 16.27
C THR A 36 2.84 -15.06 16.22
N PRO A 37 1.86 -14.21 15.86
CA PRO A 37 1.99 -12.78 16.04
C PRO A 37 2.42 -12.58 17.48
N LYS A 38 3.65 -12.08 17.69
CA LYS A 38 4.08 -11.82 19.05
C LYS A 38 3.10 -10.81 19.62
N PRO A 39 2.57 -11.00 20.85
CA PRO A 39 1.93 -9.89 21.54
C PRO A 39 2.92 -8.74 21.45
N GLN A 40 2.43 -7.58 21.02
CA GLN A 40 3.25 -6.38 20.88
C GLN A 40 3.55 -5.82 22.29
N ASP A 41 4.11 -6.68 23.15
CA ASP A 41 4.63 -6.39 24.48
C ASP A 41 5.97 -5.68 24.30
N TYR A 42 5.95 -4.50 23.70
CA TYR A 42 6.95 -3.53 24.08
C TYR A 42 6.50 -3.02 25.45
N GLU A 43 7.23 -3.39 26.50
CA GLU A 43 7.31 -2.56 27.69
C GLU A 43 7.79 -1.16 27.24
N GLY A 44 6.85 -0.29 26.87
CA GLY A 44 7.11 1.08 26.38
C GLY A 44 6.82 1.39 24.91
N ALA A 45 6.12 0.57 24.11
CA ALA A 45 5.58 1.07 22.84
C ALA A 45 4.26 1.75 23.13
N ASP A 46 4.28 3.07 23.11
CA ASP A 46 3.08 3.87 23.10
C ASP A 46 2.36 3.66 21.76
N PHE A 47 1.49 2.65 21.67
CA PHE A 47 0.50 2.60 20.60
C PHE A 47 -0.43 3.80 20.78
N PHE A 48 -0.31 4.78 19.90
CA PHE A 48 -1.21 5.92 19.88
C PHE A 48 -2.44 5.55 19.07
N CYS A 49 -3.46 5.05 19.77
CA CYS A 49 -4.80 4.93 19.21
C CYS A 49 -5.46 6.31 19.23
N LEU A 50 -5.80 6.81 18.05
CA LEU A 50 -6.40 8.13 17.86
C LEU A 50 -7.68 7.97 17.05
N SER A 51 -8.77 8.57 17.53
CA SER A 51 -9.99 8.75 16.74
C SER A 51 -10.24 10.25 16.60
N TYR A 52 -10.57 10.67 15.38
CA TYR A 52 -10.94 12.05 15.10
C TYR A 52 -11.99 12.12 14.00
N PHE A 53 -12.83 13.16 14.05
CA PHE A 53 -13.79 13.42 12.98
C PHE A 53 -13.16 14.26 11.87
N TRP A 54 -13.28 13.79 10.64
CA TRP A 54 -12.91 14.52 9.44
C TRP A 54 -14.03 14.43 8.42
N ASN A 55 -14.60 15.58 8.05
CA ASN A 55 -15.80 15.65 7.19
C ASN A 55 -16.95 14.74 7.69
N TYR A 56 -17.22 14.75 9.00
CA TYR A 56 -18.23 13.93 9.68
C TYR A 56 -17.98 12.41 9.66
N ILE A 57 -16.81 11.97 9.22
CA ILE A 57 -16.38 10.58 9.26
C ILE A 57 -15.47 10.39 10.46
N ASP A 58 -15.76 9.39 11.30
CA ASP A 58 -14.86 8.95 12.36
C ASP A 58 -13.68 8.21 11.73
N VAL A 59 -12.48 8.78 11.87
CA VAL A 59 -11.25 8.20 11.38
C VAL A 59 -10.50 7.62 12.57
N ARG A 60 -10.40 6.29 12.60
CA ARG A 60 -9.70 5.53 13.63
C ARG A 60 -8.31 5.13 13.16
N VAL A 61 -7.31 5.51 13.92
CA VAL A 61 -5.90 5.42 13.55
C VAL A 61 -5.12 4.73 14.66
N GLU A 62 -4.29 3.76 14.29
CA GLU A 62 -3.34 3.10 15.16
C GLU A 62 -1.93 3.32 14.62
N LEU A 63 -1.07 3.94 15.44
CA LEU A 63 0.33 4.12 15.11
C LEU A 63 1.17 2.97 15.66
N HIS A 64 1.80 2.21 14.76
CA HIS A 64 2.67 1.08 15.14
C HIS A 64 4.17 1.43 15.14
N CYS A 65 4.61 2.36 14.29
CA CYS A 65 6.01 2.77 14.20
C CYS A 65 6.15 4.19 13.66
N PHE A 66 7.15 4.94 14.14
CA PHE A 66 7.45 6.30 13.67
C PHE A 66 8.45 6.33 12.52
N GLU A 67 9.38 5.36 12.45
CA GLU A 67 10.42 5.29 11.43
C GLU A 67 10.83 3.83 11.12
N PRO A 68 10.42 3.25 9.97
CA PRO A 68 9.50 3.83 9.02
C PRO A 68 8.17 4.09 9.70
N LEU A 69 7.47 5.11 9.23
CA LEU A 69 6.10 5.29 9.64
C LEU A 69 5.32 4.02 9.27
N ILE A 70 4.57 3.45 10.23
CA ILE A 70 3.60 2.38 10.00
C ILE A 70 2.33 2.77 10.75
N ILE A 71 1.27 3.05 10.01
CA ILE A 71 0.00 3.53 10.56
C ILE A 71 -1.16 2.74 9.94
N VAL A 72 -2.06 2.27 10.79
CA VAL A 72 -3.26 1.51 10.40
C VAL A 72 -4.48 2.42 10.54
N TYR A 73 -5.33 2.43 9.52
CA TYR A 73 -6.65 3.05 9.54
C TYR A 73 -7.68 1.94 9.67
N ARG A 74 -8.38 1.90 10.81
CA ARG A 74 -9.37 0.87 11.13
C ARG A 74 -10.72 1.17 10.52
N ASP A 75 -11.39 0.13 10.01
CA ASP A 75 -12.70 0.20 9.36
C ASP A 75 -12.76 1.33 8.32
N PHE A 76 -11.66 1.47 7.56
CA PHE A 76 -11.47 2.57 6.64
C PHE A 76 -12.43 2.50 5.47
N LEU A 77 -12.70 1.31 4.92
CA LEU A 77 -13.70 1.07 3.89
C LEU A 77 -14.95 0.41 4.48
N SER A 78 -16.10 0.87 4.03
CA SER A 78 -17.39 0.26 4.31
C SER A 78 -17.64 -0.94 3.40
N ARG A 79 -18.54 -1.83 3.81
CA ARG A 79 -18.89 -3.03 3.03
C ARG A 79 -19.27 -2.73 1.57
N PRO A 80 -20.12 -1.73 1.25
CA PRO A 80 -20.46 -1.41 -0.13
C PRO A 80 -19.26 -0.93 -0.97
N GLU A 81 -18.30 -0.24 -0.36
CA GLU A 81 -17.08 0.21 -1.04
C GLU A 81 -16.16 -0.97 -1.36
N ILE A 82 -16.03 -1.91 -0.42
CA ILE A 82 -15.29 -3.16 -0.62
C ILE A 82 -15.94 -3.98 -1.74
N ASP A 83 -17.25 -4.23 -1.66
CA ASP A 83 -17.98 -5.05 -2.64
C ASP A 83 -17.92 -4.43 -4.05
N GLY A 84 -18.04 -3.10 -4.15
CA GLY A 84 -17.88 -2.38 -5.41
C GLY A 84 -16.47 -2.54 -6.01
N PHE A 85 -15.43 -2.45 -5.18
CA PHE A 85 -14.05 -2.62 -5.66
C PHE A 85 -13.75 -4.08 -6.05
N VAL A 86 -14.25 -5.06 -5.28
CA VAL A 86 -14.12 -6.49 -5.63
C VAL A 86 -14.84 -6.79 -6.94
N THR A 87 -16.03 -6.23 -7.16
CA THR A 87 -16.77 -6.38 -8.43
C THR A 87 -15.95 -5.87 -9.63
N ASP A 88 -15.31 -4.71 -9.51
CA ASP A 88 -14.45 -4.17 -10.58
C ASP A 88 -13.25 -5.10 -10.87
N ILE A 89 -12.66 -5.71 -9.84
CA ILE A 89 -11.58 -6.70 -9.97
C ILE A 89 -12.07 -7.93 -10.74
N GLU A 90 -13.24 -8.45 -10.40
CA GLU A 90 -13.82 -9.63 -11.06
C GLU A 90 -14.07 -9.35 -12.55
N ILE A 91 -14.68 -8.21 -12.88
CA ILE A 91 -14.89 -7.76 -14.27
C ILE A 91 -13.56 -7.69 -15.04
N LYS A 92 -12.52 -7.09 -14.44
CA LYS A 92 -11.19 -6.98 -15.05
C LYS A 92 -10.59 -8.36 -15.34
N GLN A 93 -10.70 -9.29 -14.39
CA GLN A 93 -10.15 -10.64 -14.52
C GLN A 93 -10.90 -11.48 -15.56
N GLU A 94 -12.21 -11.37 -15.65
CA GLU A 94 -13.01 -12.05 -16.69
C GLU A 94 -12.63 -11.57 -18.09
N ASN A 95 -12.48 -10.25 -18.27
CA ASN A 95 -12.03 -9.66 -19.52
C ASN A 95 -10.61 -10.11 -19.91
N GLY A 96 -9.72 -10.25 -18.93
CA GLY A 96 -8.36 -10.77 -19.15
C GLY A 96 -8.33 -12.25 -19.59
N LYS A 97 -9.14 -13.11 -18.95
CA LYS A 97 -9.23 -14.54 -19.31
C LYS A 97 -9.71 -14.76 -20.75
N ARG A 98 -10.64 -13.93 -21.24
CA ARG A 98 -11.09 -13.97 -22.65
C ARG A 98 -9.94 -13.73 -23.64
N HIS A 99 -8.90 -13.02 -23.23
CA HIS A 99 -7.72 -12.74 -24.05
C HIS A 99 -6.66 -13.87 -23.97
N GLU A 100 -6.48 -14.50 -22.80
CA GLU A 100 -5.52 -15.61 -22.59
C GLU A 100 -5.95 -16.94 -23.22
N LEU A 101 -7.25 -17.18 -23.42
CA LEU A 101 -7.79 -18.40 -24.08
C LEU A 101 -7.28 -18.61 -25.53
N LEU A 102 -6.47 -17.70 -26.07
CA LEU A 102 -5.85 -17.78 -27.39
C LEU A 102 -4.41 -18.31 -27.37
N THR A 103 -3.82 -18.53 -26.18
CA THR A 103 -2.44 -19.01 -26.04
C THR A 103 -2.36 -20.10 -24.98
N ASP A 104 -2.22 -21.35 -25.41
CA ASP A 104 -2.20 -22.51 -24.51
C ASP A 104 -0.76 -22.79 -24.04
N GLY A 105 -0.57 -22.90 -22.73
CA GLY A 105 0.73 -23.14 -22.12
C GLY A 105 0.62 -23.56 -20.65
N VAL A 106 1.34 -24.62 -20.29
CA VAL A 106 1.38 -25.21 -18.95
C VAL A 106 1.98 -24.20 -17.97
N LYS A 107 1.18 -23.68 -17.04
CA LYS A 107 1.64 -22.78 -15.96
C LYS A 107 2.24 -23.62 -14.83
N ALA A 108 3.50 -23.33 -14.49
CA ALA A 108 4.16 -23.89 -13.31
C ALA A 108 3.42 -23.47 -12.03
N VAL A 109 3.38 -24.35 -11.02
CA VAL A 109 2.83 -24.05 -9.69
C VAL A 109 3.75 -23.02 -9.01
N ALA A 110 3.37 -21.75 -9.04
CA ALA A 110 4.04 -20.69 -8.30
C ALA A 110 3.27 -20.44 -7.00
N PHE A 111 3.92 -20.57 -5.84
CA PHE A 111 3.36 -20.17 -4.53
C PHE A 111 3.35 -18.63 -4.35
N ARG A 112 2.94 -17.90 -5.39
CA ARG A 112 2.92 -16.44 -5.42
C ARG A 112 1.51 -15.97 -5.72
N PRO A 113 1.07 -14.87 -5.10
CA PRO A 113 -0.24 -14.32 -5.39
C PRO A 113 -0.37 -13.94 -6.84
N LYS A 114 -1.59 -14.08 -7.35
CA LYS A 114 -1.97 -13.48 -8.62
C LYS A 114 -1.92 -11.96 -8.49
N GLU A 115 -1.15 -11.32 -9.35
CA GLU A 115 -1.03 -9.86 -9.43
C GLU A 115 -1.77 -9.32 -10.65
N ILE A 116 -2.60 -8.30 -10.45
CA ILE A 116 -3.17 -7.49 -11.53
C ILE A 116 -2.97 -6.01 -11.24
N THR A 117 -3.08 -5.19 -12.28
CA THR A 117 -3.03 -3.72 -12.17
C THR A 117 -4.31 -3.10 -12.69
N MET A 118 -4.82 -2.08 -11.99
CA MET A 118 -5.98 -1.30 -12.41
C MET A 118 -5.71 0.19 -12.26
N ARG A 119 -6.15 1.01 -13.21
CA ARG A 119 -6.08 2.48 -13.08
C ARG A 119 -6.92 2.94 -11.89
N HIS A 120 -6.58 4.11 -11.33
CA HIS A 120 -7.27 4.67 -10.15
C HIS A 120 -8.78 4.77 -10.30
N ARG A 121 -9.26 4.97 -11.53
CA ARG A 121 -10.67 5.12 -11.89
C ARG A 121 -11.07 4.19 -13.04
N GLU A 122 -10.56 2.95 -13.01
CA GLU A 122 -10.87 1.97 -14.06
C GLU A 122 -12.30 1.45 -13.99
N GLY A 123 -12.82 1.31 -12.77
CA GLY A 123 -14.22 1.00 -12.48
C GLY A 123 -14.77 1.92 -11.37
N ASN A 124 -16.08 1.87 -11.16
CA ASN A 124 -16.77 2.77 -10.24
C ASN A 124 -16.36 2.54 -8.78
N GLY A 125 -16.16 1.28 -8.37
CA GLY A 125 -15.68 0.93 -7.03
C GLY A 125 -14.24 1.39 -6.81
N THR A 126 -13.35 1.14 -7.79
CA THR A 126 -11.95 1.60 -7.73
C THR A 126 -11.86 3.13 -7.58
N ALA A 127 -12.72 3.85 -8.31
CA ALA A 127 -12.78 5.31 -8.30
C ALA A 127 -13.29 5.83 -6.95
N ALA A 128 -14.38 5.25 -6.43
CA ALA A 128 -14.96 5.65 -5.16
C ALA A 128 -13.97 5.49 -3.99
N VAL A 129 -13.27 4.34 -3.93
CA VAL A 129 -12.23 4.09 -2.92
C VAL A 129 -11.08 5.09 -3.06
N PHE A 130 -10.59 5.33 -4.28
CA PHE A 130 -9.50 6.29 -4.51
C PHE A 130 -9.87 7.74 -4.13
N GLU A 131 -11.12 8.15 -4.38
CA GLU A 131 -11.64 9.47 -4.00
C GLU A 131 -11.81 9.62 -2.49
N LYS A 132 -12.27 8.56 -1.81
CA LYS A 132 -12.33 8.52 -0.35
C LYS A 132 -10.94 8.66 0.26
N ILE A 133 -9.94 7.94 -0.25
CA ILE A 133 -8.56 8.01 0.24
C ILE A 133 -8.03 9.45 0.21
N GLN A 134 -8.14 10.12 -0.94
CA GLN A 134 -7.74 11.52 -1.10
C GLN A 134 -8.53 12.49 -0.20
N THR A 135 -9.77 12.11 0.14
CA THR A 135 -10.64 12.91 0.99
C THR A 135 -10.26 12.80 2.46
N ILE A 136 -10.01 11.59 2.95
CA ILE A 136 -9.75 11.28 4.35
C ILE A 136 -8.29 11.54 4.74
N ILE A 137 -7.35 11.34 3.82
CA ILE A 137 -5.91 11.46 4.07
C ILE A 137 -5.34 12.58 3.18
N PRO A 138 -5.69 13.85 3.45
CA PRO A 138 -5.28 14.97 2.62
C PRO A 138 -3.80 15.34 2.80
N ALA A 139 -3.06 14.71 3.73
CA ALA A 139 -1.64 14.96 3.92
C ALA A 139 -0.76 14.28 2.85
N ILE A 140 -1.35 13.40 2.03
CA ILE A 140 -0.67 12.68 0.96
C ILE A 140 -1.33 13.02 -0.36
N ASN A 141 -0.49 13.30 -1.36
CA ASN A 141 -0.92 13.50 -2.72
C ASN A 141 -0.98 12.14 -3.44
N PHE A 142 -2.11 11.44 -3.31
CA PHE A 142 -2.33 10.13 -3.95
C PHE A 142 -2.46 10.22 -5.47
N ALA A 143 -2.70 11.40 -6.05
CA ALA A 143 -2.69 11.57 -7.51
C ALA A 143 -1.29 11.30 -8.12
N VAL A 144 -0.24 11.41 -7.31
CA VAL A 144 1.15 11.05 -7.66
C VAL A 144 1.46 9.62 -7.16
N SER A 145 0.52 8.70 -7.33
CA SER A 145 0.73 7.27 -7.09
C SER A 145 0.67 6.48 -8.39
N GLU A 146 1.30 5.30 -8.37
CA GLU A 146 1.12 4.31 -9.41
C GLU A 146 -0.33 3.78 -9.42
N PRO A 147 -0.77 3.15 -10.53
CA PRO A 147 -2.04 2.43 -10.55
C PRO A 147 -2.16 1.41 -9.41
N TRP A 148 -3.39 1.00 -9.10
CA TRP A 148 -3.67 -0.02 -8.11
C TRP A 148 -2.92 -1.31 -8.44
N GLN A 149 -2.06 -1.75 -7.52
CA GLN A 149 -1.54 -3.11 -7.51
C GLN A 149 -2.47 -3.98 -6.69
N ILE A 150 -3.10 -4.97 -7.30
CA ILE A 150 -4.01 -5.89 -6.61
C ILE A 150 -3.34 -7.25 -6.52
N LEU A 151 -3.24 -7.78 -5.31
CA LEU A 151 -2.69 -9.10 -5.03
C LEU A 151 -3.79 -9.99 -4.49
N SER A 152 -4.02 -11.13 -5.14
CA SER A 152 -4.95 -12.17 -4.71
C SER A 152 -4.18 -13.43 -4.32
N TYR A 153 -4.33 -13.85 -3.08
CA TYR A 153 -3.66 -15.00 -2.48
C TYR A 153 -4.67 -16.12 -2.24
N GLU A 154 -4.38 -17.29 -2.77
CA GLU A 154 -5.02 -18.56 -2.42
C GLU A 154 -4.26 -19.26 -1.29
N ALA A 155 -4.81 -20.35 -0.77
CA ALA A 155 -4.15 -21.13 0.29
C ALA A 155 -2.75 -21.61 -0.13
N GLY A 156 -1.78 -21.39 0.75
CA GLY A 156 -0.36 -21.67 0.53
C GLY A 156 0.42 -20.54 -0.16
N GLU A 157 -0.25 -19.57 -0.78
CA GLU A 157 0.43 -18.45 -1.44
C GLU A 157 0.88 -17.41 -0.42
N HIS A 158 2.04 -16.82 -0.70
CA HIS A 158 2.68 -15.81 0.13
C HIS A 158 3.45 -14.82 -0.74
N TYR A 159 3.94 -13.74 -0.14
CA TYR A 159 4.89 -12.83 -0.82
C TYR A 159 6.07 -12.58 0.11
N ALA A 160 7.23 -13.08 -0.32
CA ALA A 160 8.45 -13.02 0.48
C ALA A 160 8.86 -11.56 0.81
N PRO A 161 9.63 -11.36 1.90
CA PRO A 161 10.09 -10.05 2.31
C PRO A 161 10.76 -9.25 1.19
N ARG A 162 10.39 -7.97 1.10
CA ARG A 162 10.79 -7.06 0.01
C ARG A 162 10.80 -5.60 0.45
N TYR A 163 11.33 -4.76 -0.42
CA TYR A 163 11.24 -3.31 -0.34
C TYR A 163 10.36 -2.78 -1.46
N ASP A 164 9.52 -1.80 -1.18
CA ASP A 164 8.74 -1.15 -2.24
C ASP A 164 9.50 -0.02 -2.94
N PHE A 165 10.51 0.60 -2.29
CA PHE A 165 11.37 1.58 -2.97
C PHE A 165 12.13 0.95 -4.14
N LEU A 166 12.35 1.74 -5.18
CA LEU A 166 13.11 1.32 -6.36
C LEU A 166 14.60 1.37 -6.07
N LYS A 167 15.32 0.33 -6.49
CA LYS A 167 16.79 0.28 -6.39
C LYS A 167 17.43 1.30 -7.32
N SER A 168 17.10 1.22 -8.61
CA SER A 168 17.51 2.18 -9.61
C SER A 168 16.65 3.44 -9.52
N THR A 169 17.30 4.60 -9.60
CA THR A 169 16.65 5.90 -9.71
C THR A 169 16.99 6.58 -11.04
N LYS A 170 17.54 5.83 -11.99
CA LYS A 170 18.04 6.35 -13.26
C LYS A 170 16.96 6.43 -14.34
N ASP A 171 15.84 5.74 -14.17
CA ASP A 171 14.75 5.80 -15.14
C ASP A 171 14.08 7.18 -15.12
N THR A 172 13.60 7.61 -16.30
CA THR A 172 13.00 8.93 -16.50
C THR A 172 11.80 9.16 -15.59
N PHE A 173 11.04 8.11 -15.29
CA PHE A 173 9.86 8.21 -14.43
C PHE A 173 10.24 8.51 -12.98
N THR A 174 11.23 7.82 -12.43
CA THR A 174 11.78 8.10 -11.10
C THR A 174 12.47 9.46 -11.04
N GLN A 175 13.11 9.93 -12.13
CA GLN A 175 13.63 11.31 -12.18
C GLN A 175 12.49 12.35 -12.16
N GLN A 176 11.37 12.07 -12.84
CA GLN A 176 10.26 13.01 -12.96
C GLN A 176 9.37 13.05 -11.70
N PHE A 177 9.12 11.91 -11.06
CA PHE A 177 8.16 11.78 -9.95
C PHE A 177 8.82 11.38 -8.63
N GLY A 178 10.12 11.13 -8.62
CA GLY A 178 10.82 10.58 -7.47
C GLY A 178 10.59 9.09 -7.29
N ASN A 179 11.27 8.54 -6.30
CA ASN A 179 11.13 7.14 -5.91
C ASN A 179 9.82 6.95 -5.11
N ARG A 180 9.42 5.70 -4.87
CA ARG A 180 8.26 5.34 -4.06
C ARG A 180 8.58 5.64 -2.59
N PHE A 181 8.03 6.72 -2.05
CA PHE A 181 8.30 7.15 -0.67
C PHE A 181 7.39 6.46 0.34
N ALA A 182 6.22 5.98 -0.08
CA ALA A 182 5.26 5.32 0.78
C ALA A 182 4.39 4.33 -0.01
N THR A 183 3.77 3.40 0.72
CA THR A 183 2.77 2.47 0.20
C THR A 183 1.53 2.55 1.06
N PHE A 184 0.36 2.66 0.44
CA PHE A 184 -0.95 2.60 1.08
C PHE A 184 -1.67 1.35 0.59
N MET A 185 -2.00 0.43 1.48
CA MET A 185 -2.66 -0.83 1.15
C MET A 185 -3.99 -0.94 1.88
N VAL A 186 -5.03 -1.39 1.18
CA VAL A 186 -6.33 -1.76 1.77
C VAL A 186 -6.52 -3.28 1.70
N VAL A 187 -7.18 -3.85 2.70
CA VAL A 187 -7.63 -5.25 2.68
C VAL A 187 -9.06 -5.29 2.18
N LEU A 188 -9.27 -5.94 1.04
CA LEU A 188 -10.60 -6.11 0.44
C LEU A 188 -11.24 -7.44 0.85
N ILE A 189 -10.42 -8.49 0.95
CA ILE A 189 -10.83 -9.80 1.44
C ILE A 189 -9.77 -10.27 2.43
N LYS A 190 -10.19 -10.68 3.63
CA LYS A 190 -9.29 -11.20 4.66
C LYS A 190 -9.21 -12.72 4.56
N ALA A 191 -7.99 -13.25 4.69
CA ALA A 191 -7.80 -14.69 4.84
C ALA A 191 -8.51 -15.20 6.11
N LYS A 192 -9.11 -16.39 6.01
CA LYS A 192 -9.77 -17.02 7.16
C LYS A 192 -8.76 -17.40 8.26
N ALA A 193 -7.53 -17.75 7.87
CA ALA A 193 -6.44 -17.99 8.80
C ALA A 193 -5.08 -17.59 8.21
N LEU A 194 -4.23 -16.98 9.05
CA LEU A 194 -2.92 -16.41 8.71
C LEU A 194 -3.04 -15.34 7.60
N GLY A 195 -2.00 -15.16 6.78
CA GLY A 195 -1.99 -14.14 5.72
C GLY A 195 -1.68 -12.72 6.20
N HIS A 196 -1.11 -12.56 7.40
CA HIS A 196 -0.73 -11.25 7.95
C HIS A 196 0.33 -10.54 7.09
N THR A 197 0.44 -9.23 7.24
CA THR A 197 1.57 -8.46 6.71
C THR A 197 2.55 -8.19 7.85
N ILE A 198 3.82 -8.53 7.65
CA ILE A 198 4.87 -8.40 8.67
C ILE A 198 5.89 -7.34 8.26
N PHE A 199 6.46 -6.66 9.26
CA PHE A 199 7.57 -5.73 9.13
C PHE A 199 8.75 -6.23 9.97
N PRO A 200 9.63 -7.06 9.38
CA PRO A 200 10.70 -7.72 10.10
C PRO A 200 11.65 -6.86 10.91
N ALA A 201 11.99 -5.67 10.44
CA ALA A 201 13.00 -4.84 11.10
C ALA A 201 12.57 -4.40 12.52
N TYR A 202 11.27 -4.38 12.80
CA TYR A 202 10.71 -3.93 14.08
C TYR A 202 9.91 -5.02 14.80
N ASN A 203 9.96 -6.26 14.33
CA ASN A 203 9.16 -7.38 14.85
C ASN A 203 7.65 -7.07 14.88
N ILE A 204 7.15 -6.30 13.91
CA ILE A 204 5.73 -5.91 13.86
C ILE A 204 4.98 -6.88 12.94
N THR A 205 3.90 -7.46 13.46
CA THR A 205 2.86 -8.09 12.64
C THR A 205 1.65 -7.18 12.64
N VAL A 206 1.19 -6.79 11.45
CA VAL A 206 -0.02 -5.97 11.29
C VAL A 206 -1.19 -6.90 10.99
N GLU A 207 -2.09 -7.02 11.98
CA GLU A 207 -3.36 -7.71 11.82
C GLU A 207 -4.38 -6.72 11.26
N LEU A 208 -4.97 -7.05 10.11
CA LEU A 208 -5.90 -6.20 9.37
C LEU A 208 -7.21 -6.96 9.12
N GLU A 209 -8.33 -6.30 9.35
CA GLU A 209 -9.66 -6.74 8.98
C GLU A 209 -10.04 -6.31 7.56
N GLU A 210 -11.12 -6.89 7.01
CA GLU A 210 -11.69 -6.38 5.76
C GLU A 210 -12.11 -4.93 5.94
N GLY A 211 -11.63 -4.07 5.03
CA GLY A 211 -11.86 -2.63 5.08
C GLY A 211 -10.80 -1.84 5.83
N ASP A 212 -9.89 -2.50 6.56
CA ASP A 212 -8.74 -1.81 7.13
C ASP A 212 -7.75 -1.36 6.04
N ALA A 213 -7.02 -0.29 6.34
CA ALA A 213 -5.91 0.17 5.52
C ALA A 213 -4.65 0.29 6.35
N VAL A 214 -3.49 0.10 5.72
CA VAL A 214 -2.18 0.37 6.32
C VAL A 214 -1.34 1.23 5.38
N LEU A 215 -0.72 2.25 5.93
CA LEU A 215 0.23 3.13 5.26
C LEU A 215 1.59 2.94 5.91
N TRP A 216 2.61 2.75 5.08
CA TRP A 216 3.99 2.80 5.56
C TRP A 216 4.91 3.58 4.64
N THR A 217 6.00 4.11 5.19
CA THR A 217 7.00 4.87 4.43
C THR A 217 8.19 4.01 4.05
N ASN A 218 8.60 4.09 2.79
CA ASN A 218 9.74 3.40 2.20
C ASN A 218 11.01 4.28 2.18
N MET A 219 10.87 5.56 2.53
CA MET A 219 11.94 6.56 2.57
C MET A 219 11.71 7.51 3.74
N ASN A 220 12.73 8.23 4.17
CA ASN A 220 12.56 9.37 5.10
C ASN A 220 12.33 10.69 4.35
N GLY A 221 12.09 11.77 5.09
CA GLY A 221 11.83 13.11 4.56
C GLY A 221 13.00 13.73 3.79
N GLU A 222 14.23 13.23 3.99
CA GLU A 222 15.42 13.63 3.23
C GLU A 222 15.59 12.83 1.92
N GLY A 223 14.68 11.88 1.66
CA GLY A 223 14.73 11.04 0.47
C GLY A 223 15.69 9.86 0.58
N GLN A 224 16.15 9.51 1.78
CA GLN A 224 16.95 8.31 2.02
C GLN A 224 16.03 7.09 2.10
N LYS A 225 16.45 5.96 1.50
CA LYS A 225 15.69 4.71 1.51
C LYS A 225 15.65 4.12 2.91
N SER A 226 14.47 3.74 3.38
CA SER A 226 14.31 3.08 4.69
C SER A 226 14.49 1.58 4.53
N VAL A 227 15.69 1.07 4.83
CA VAL A 227 15.94 -0.39 4.88
C VAL A 227 15.14 -1.09 5.98
N ALA A 228 14.60 -0.33 6.93
CA ALA A 228 13.74 -0.87 7.97
C ALA A 228 12.26 -1.01 7.51
N SER A 229 11.93 -0.54 6.29
CA SER A 229 10.62 -0.75 5.65
C SER A 229 10.48 -2.11 4.94
N ILE A 230 11.41 -3.04 5.18
CA ILE A 230 11.29 -4.42 4.71
C ILE A 230 9.96 -4.98 5.22
N HIS A 231 9.19 -5.59 4.32
CA HIS A 231 7.89 -6.16 4.65
C HIS A 231 7.59 -7.38 3.81
N GLY A 232 6.77 -8.29 4.34
CA GLY A 232 6.34 -9.51 3.66
C GLY A 232 4.88 -9.82 3.94
N ASP A 233 4.28 -10.62 3.06
CA ASP A 233 2.93 -11.14 3.24
C ASP A 233 3.03 -12.62 3.56
N CYS A 234 2.63 -12.98 4.79
CA CYS A 234 2.62 -14.34 5.28
C CYS A 234 1.77 -15.26 4.40
N ALA A 235 2.08 -16.55 4.45
CA ALA A 235 1.27 -17.56 3.76
C ALA A 235 -0.18 -17.54 4.24
N VAL A 236 -1.11 -17.59 3.29
CA VAL A 236 -2.52 -17.82 3.59
C VAL A 236 -2.70 -19.28 3.96
N LEU A 237 -3.16 -19.58 5.18
CA LEU A 237 -3.40 -20.97 5.57
C LEU A 237 -4.77 -21.46 5.07
N SER A 238 -5.79 -20.60 5.14
CA SER A 238 -7.12 -20.95 4.66
C SER A 238 -7.91 -19.73 4.17
N GLY A 239 -8.81 -19.96 3.23
CA GLY A 239 -9.57 -18.91 2.56
C GLY A 239 -8.74 -18.19 1.50
N LYS A 240 -9.12 -16.94 1.22
CA LYS A 240 -8.49 -16.07 0.22
C LYS A 240 -8.13 -14.75 0.87
N LYS A 241 -7.00 -14.15 0.49
CA LYS A 241 -6.67 -12.76 0.83
C LYS A 241 -6.64 -11.94 -0.44
N VAL A 242 -7.26 -10.76 -0.42
CA VAL A 242 -7.15 -9.79 -1.52
C VAL A 242 -6.79 -8.44 -0.95
N THR A 243 -5.68 -7.89 -1.44
CA THR A 243 -5.22 -6.54 -1.08
C THR A 243 -5.09 -5.68 -2.32
N ALA A 244 -5.27 -4.37 -2.14
CA ALA A 244 -5.04 -3.38 -3.17
C ALA A 244 -4.15 -2.26 -2.65
N SER A 245 -3.08 -1.97 -3.37
CA SER A 245 -2.02 -1.07 -2.92
C SER A 245 -1.77 0.05 -3.91
N LEU A 246 -1.55 1.26 -3.36
CA LEU A 246 -1.03 2.42 -4.07
C LEU A 246 0.43 2.63 -3.66
N ARG A 247 1.33 2.59 -4.64
CA ARG A 247 2.73 2.95 -4.44
C ARG A 247 2.90 4.42 -4.76
N ILE A 248 3.22 5.21 -3.75
CA ILE A 248 3.13 6.67 -3.80
C ILE A 248 4.51 7.25 -4.08
N ARG A 249 4.62 8.10 -5.10
CA ARG A 249 5.89 8.72 -5.52
C ARG A 249 6.18 10.00 -4.73
N ALA A 250 7.46 10.30 -4.55
CA ALA A 250 7.95 11.36 -3.66
C ALA A 250 7.62 12.79 -4.12
N LYS A 251 7.31 12.99 -5.41
CA LYS A 251 7.02 14.32 -5.95
C LYS A 251 5.79 14.94 -5.32
N ASP A 252 5.92 16.23 -4.97
CA ASP A 252 4.83 17.09 -4.49
C ASP A 252 4.10 16.56 -3.25
N GLN A 253 4.82 15.86 -2.37
CA GLN A 253 4.28 15.35 -1.12
C GLN A 253 4.44 16.34 0.02
N TYR A 254 3.33 16.67 0.67
CA TYR A 254 3.31 17.56 1.84
C TYR A 254 4.18 17.02 2.98
N LEU A 255 4.14 15.72 3.25
CA LEU A 255 4.94 15.07 4.30
C LEU A 255 6.45 15.24 4.10
N ILE A 256 6.93 15.18 2.85
CA ILE A 256 8.34 15.39 2.53
C ILE A 256 8.69 16.86 2.73
N LYS A 257 7.87 17.76 2.17
CA LYS A 257 8.04 19.23 2.26
C LYS A 257 7.99 19.77 3.70
N THR A 258 7.35 19.04 4.62
CA THR A 258 7.16 19.45 6.03
C THR A 258 7.84 18.51 7.02
N SER A 259 8.78 17.69 6.54
CA SER A 259 9.60 16.86 7.40
C SER A 259 10.41 17.72 8.38
N MET A 260 10.57 17.21 9.59
CA MET A 260 11.39 17.82 10.63
C MET A 260 12.88 17.58 10.34
N PHE A 261 13.75 18.11 11.19
CA PHE A 261 15.18 17.81 11.15
C PHE A 261 15.43 16.28 11.16
N ALA A 262 16.47 15.84 10.44
CA ALA A 262 16.80 14.43 10.20
C ALA A 262 15.76 13.65 9.35
N GLY A 263 14.86 14.33 8.64
CA GLY A 263 13.90 13.69 7.74
C GLY A 263 12.74 13.00 8.43
N ILE A 264 12.49 13.28 9.71
CA ILE A 264 11.37 12.70 10.46
C ILE A 264 10.04 13.29 9.96
N TYR A 265 9.08 12.45 9.62
CA TYR A 265 7.78 12.93 9.12
C TYR A 265 6.91 13.54 10.21
N ASN A 266 6.21 14.63 9.87
CA ASN A 266 5.19 15.22 10.72
C ASN A 266 3.91 14.37 10.72
N ILE A 267 3.91 13.31 11.52
CA ILE A 267 2.84 12.33 11.60
C ILE A 267 1.50 12.92 12.04
N VAL A 268 1.50 14.01 12.79
CA VAL A 268 0.26 14.70 13.22
C VAL A 268 -0.58 15.09 12.00
N SER A 269 0.03 15.38 10.86
CA SER A 269 -0.71 15.69 9.63
C SER A 269 -1.48 14.49 9.05
N LEU A 270 -1.08 13.26 9.36
CA LEU A 270 -1.76 12.03 8.98
C LEU A 270 -2.79 11.59 10.02
N ALA A 271 -2.47 11.73 11.30
CA ALA A 271 -3.34 11.31 12.39
C ALA A 271 -4.36 12.40 12.81
N ARG A 272 -4.17 13.66 12.41
CA ARG A 272 -5.08 14.78 12.66
C ARG A 272 -4.81 15.95 11.70
N PRO A 273 -5.19 15.83 10.41
CA PRO A 273 -4.96 16.87 9.41
C PRO A 273 -5.61 18.20 9.80
N ARG A 274 -4.95 19.32 9.46
CA ARG A 274 -5.54 20.66 9.59
C ARG A 274 -6.44 20.98 8.41
N PHE A 275 -7.53 21.71 8.63
CA PHE A 275 -8.48 22.09 7.57
C PHE A 275 -7.82 22.88 6.41
N ASP A 276 -6.75 23.63 6.66
CA ASP A 276 -6.03 24.42 5.65
C ASP A 276 -4.98 23.63 4.86
N ILE A 277 -4.79 22.33 5.14
CA ILE A 277 -3.73 21.51 4.53
C ILE A 277 -3.80 21.50 3.00
N ARG A 278 -5.01 21.47 2.43
CA ARG A 278 -5.20 21.51 0.96
C ARG A 278 -4.75 22.84 0.33
N ARG A 279 -4.97 23.97 1.02
CA ARG A 279 -4.48 25.28 0.55
C ARG A 279 -2.96 25.33 0.59
N ARG A 280 -2.33 24.72 1.60
CA ARG A 280 -0.88 24.64 1.72
C ARG A 280 -0.26 23.73 0.66
N MET A 281 -0.94 22.66 0.25
CA MET A 281 -0.48 21.83 -0.88
C MET A 281 -0.54 22.55 -2.22
N ALA A 282 -1.55 23.41 -2.44
CA ALA A 282 -1.71 24.17 -3.69
C ALA A 282 -0.78 25.40 -3.80
N GLY A 283 -0.20 25.85 -2.69
CA GLY A 283 0.66 27.03 -2.61
C GLY A 283 2.16 26.74 -2.50
N VAL A 284 2.60 25.48 -2.69
CA VAL A 284 4.01 25.05 -2.61
C VAL A 284 4.45 24.33 -3.87
#